data_AF-A0AAZ1Y3G1-F1
#
_entry.id   AF-A0AAZ1Y3G1-F1
#
_cell.length_a   1.000
_cell.length_b   1.000
_cell.length_c   1.000
_cell.angle_alpha   90.00
_cell.angle_beta   90.00
_cell.angle_gamma   90.00
#
_symmetry.space_group_name_H-M   'P 1'
#
loop_
_entity.id
_entity.type
_entity.pdbx_description
1 polymer ?
#
loop_
_entity_poly.entity_id
_entity_poly.type
_entity_poly.pdbx_seq_one_letter_code
_entity_poly.pdbx_strand_id
1 'polypeptide(L)'
;MAVANLHGDIASFQTQYSFLCQTSANQQHKAQIFLVGNYYSKHFSEDAFKKVATELGLTNGNIIIIRKQKNEADFVKCLRKRVRDVIPVEQMADIAHKLGILVDEDSPECQTAKRNAEAITAEIQDILKYKEDQLPRQGEIWKELTWLQREECQLQKIGSKNIEDYKSELQKKKKELRKKQNSYDMSTAMTCFINAISSPGTERFYFLKWMRMNLDNMSRVKLSDLREKYKEKRKNPENKEEIKEIDRQISNSSLGTEHFFREMGQIYEASLSLPQTDPARQQLQHLPKLCAELLLDGFPLELVDGDASNIPLRWVSDVLSQLSDLVSPNRKILVVTVLGVQSTGKSTLLNTMFGVQFAVSSGRCTRGAFMLLIKINEDMKKVLNCDFILIIDTEGLKSPELAQLYNSYEHDNELATLVIGLSDVTIVNIAMENSTEMKDILQIVVHAFLRMKEVGKKPRCVFVHQNVSDVSAHEKNSRDRKLLLEQLNEMTQAAARMEKKEENKSFTDVMEYSPDTGNWYIPGLWNGNPPMAPVSVGYSEAVYELKKHIIKLLGNYECSKNTSQII
;
A
#
# COMPACT_ATOMS: atom_id res chain seq x y z
N MET A 1 -5.85 -13.24 -17.64
CA MET A 1 -6.28 -12.34 -18.73
C MET A 1 -5.22 -11.27 -18.84
N ALA A 2 -4.27 -11.44 -19.77
CA ALA A 2 -3.28 -10.42 -20.05
C ALA A 2 -3.95 -9.31 -20.86
N VAL A 3 -3.92 -8.09 -20.36
CA VAL A 3 -4.32 -6.88 -21.10
C VAL A 3 -3.03 -6.09 -21.25
N ALA A 4 -2.45 -6.07 -22.45
CA ALA A 4 -1.40 -5.12 -22.76
C ALA A 4 -2.02 -3.99 -23.59
N ASN A 5 -1.95 -2.79 -23.03
CA ASN A 5 -2.33 -1.56 -23.72
C ASN A 5 -1.11 -1.09 -24.51
N LEU A 6 -1.10 -1.29 -25.84
CA LEU A 6 -0.18 -0.57 -26.71
C LEU A 6 -0.66 0.88 -26.73
N HIS A 7 0.01 1.74 -25.95
CA HIS A 7 -0.23 3.18 -26.00
C HIS A 7 0.14 3.72 -27.39
N GLY A 8 -0.84 3.71 -28.29
CA GLY A 8 -0.96 4.68 -29.39
C GLY A 8 -0.11 4.51 -30.64
N ASP A 9 0.92 3.65 -30.69
CA ASP A 9 1.78 3.57 -31.87
C ASP A 9 2.09 2.15 -32.34
N ILE A 10 1.05 1.44 -32.81
CA ILE A 10 1.14 0.09 -33.37
C ILE A 10 2.15 -0.03 -34.52
N ALA A 11 2.39 1.05 -35.27
CA ALA A 11 3.32 1.07 -36.40
C ALA A 11 4.79 0.96 -35.95
N SER A 12 5.10 1.40 -34.73
CA SER A 12 6.47 1.41 -34.18
C SER A 12 6.83 0.14 -33.39
N PHE A 13 5.85 -0.72 -33.08
CA PHE A 13 6.02 -1.87 -32.17
C PHE A 13 5.47 -3.19 -32.74
N GLN A 14 5.87 -3.54 -33.97
CA GLN A 14 5.38 -4.72 -34.70
C GLN A 14 5.60 -6.04 -33.94
N THR A 15 6.73 -6.20 -33.23
CA THR A 15 7.02 -7.42 -32.46
C THR A 15 6.06 -7.57 -31.27
N GLN A 16 5.82 -6.50 -30.52
CA GLN A 16 4.88 -6.46 -29.39
C GLN A 16 3.45 -6.65 -29.87
N TYR A 17 3.07 -6.03 -31.00
CA TYR A 17 1.77 -6.26 -31.63
C TYR A 17 1.60 -7.72 -32.05
N SER A 18 2.60 -8.32 -32.68
CA SER A 18 2.58 -9.74 -33.08
C SER A 18 2.45 -10.66 -31.87
N PHE A 19 3.18 -10.36 -30.79
CA PHE A 19 3.07 -11.08 -29.53
C PHE A 19 1.65 -11.00 -28.97
N LEU A 20 1.04 -9.82 -28.99
CA LEU A 20 -0.33 -9.65 -28.54
C LEU A 20 -1.33 -10.37 -29.43
N CYS A 21 -1.20 -10.30 -30.75
CA CYS A 21 -2.08 -11.06 -31.64
C CYS A 21 -1.97 -12.57 -31.41
N GLN A 22 -0.77 -13.09 -31.17
CA GLN A 22 -0.56 -14.53 -30.96
C GLN A 22 -1.04 -14.97 -29.57
N THR A 23 -0.84 -14.16 -28.53
CA THR A 23 -1.21 -14.49 -27.14
C THR A 23 -2.67 -14.17 -26.79
N SER A 24 -3.27 -13.12 -27.37
CA SER A 24 -4.62 -12.66 -27.05
C SER A 24 -5.68 -12.98 -28.11
N ALA A 25 -5.31 -12.99 -29.40
CA ALA A 25 -6.23 -13.29 -30.51
C ALA A 25 -6.08 -14.73 -31.04
N ASN A 26 -5.05 -15.46 -30.58
CA ASN A 26 -4.79 -16.87 -30.84
C ASN A 26 -5.10 -17.29 -32.30
N GLN A 27 -4.55 -16.54 -33.27
CA GLN A 27 -4.84 -16.72 -34.70
C GLN A 27 -4.52 -18.14 -35.23
N GLN A 28 -3.72 -18.93 -34.51
CA GLN A 28 -3.33 -20.30 -34.90
C GLN A 28 -4.24 -21.40 -34.31
N HIS A 29 -5.10 -21.10 -33.32
CA HIS A 29 -6.01 -22.08 -32.72
C HIS A 29 -7.46 -21.57 -32.69
N LYS A 30 -8.22 -21.82 -33.77
CA LYS A 30 -9.68 -21.59 -33.85
C LYS A 30 -10.49 -22.22 -32.68
N ALA A 31 -9.90 -23.17 -31.96
CA ALA A 31 -10.50 -23.90 -30.84
C ALA A 31 -10.83 -23.04 -29.60
N GLN A 32 -10.30 -21.81 -29.48
CA GLN A 32 -10.44 -20.99 -28.25
C GLN A 32 -11.33 -19.75 -28.39
N ILE A 33 -11.96 -19.55 -29.55
CA ILE A 33 -12.92 -18.44 -29.73
C ILE A 33 -14.28 -18.87 -29.17
N PHE A 34 -14.86 -18.04 -28.29
CA PHE A 34 -16.21 -18.25 -27.77
C PHE A 34 -17.18 -17.22 -28.34
N LEU A 35 -18.28 -17.69 -28.93
CA LEU A 35 -19.35 -16.84 -29.40
C LEU A 35 -20.45 -16.76 -28.34
N VAL A 36 -20.66 -15.56 -27.79
CA VAL A 36 -21.63 -15.30 -26.73
C VAL A 36 -22.85 -14.59 -27.30
N GLY A 37 -24.01 -15.24 -27.25
CA GLY A 37 -25.27 -14.72 -27.79
C GLY A 37 -26.25 -14.37 -26.68
N ASN A 38 -26.71 -13.10 -26.67
CA ASN A 38 -27.76 -12.66 -25.76
C ASN A 38 -29.14 -12.75 -26.45
N TYR A 39 -29.84 -13.87 -26.26
CA TYR A 39 -31.18 -14.11 -26.81
C TYR A 39 -32.27 -13.19 -26.24
N TYR A 40 -31.98 -12.38 -25.21
CA TYR A 40 -32.91 -11.38 -24.66
C TYR A 40 -32.88 -10.04 -25.39
N SER A 41 -31.81 -9.76 -26.14
CA SER A 41 -31.74 -8.50 -26.88
C SER A 41 -32.80 -8.49 -27.97
N LYS A 42 -33.62 -7.44 -28.04
CA LYS A 42 -34.59 -7.24 -29.14
C LYS A 42 -33.92 -7.19 -30.52
N HIS A 43 -32.59 -7.01 -30.55
CA HIS A 43 -31.76 -6.95 -31.75
C HIS A 43 -30.98 -8.25 -32.02
N PHE A 44 -31.23 -9.33 -31.26
CA PHE A 44 -30.58 -10.61 -31.50
C PHE A 44 -31.19 -11.31 -32.72
N SER A 45 -30.37 -11.55 -33.75
CA SER A 45 -30.73 -12.35 -34.92
C SER A 45 -30.09 -13.73 -34.81
N GLU A 46 -30.92 -14.76 -34.74
CA GLU A 46 -30.48 -16.15 -34.70
C GLU A 46 -29.74 -16.56 -35.98
N ASP A 47 -30.18 -16.06 -37.13
CA ASP A 47 -29.56 -16.33 -38.43
C ASP A 47 -28.20 -15.68 -38.56
N ALA A 48 -28.05 -14.41 -38.13
CA ALA A 48 -26.75 -13.74 -38.10
C ALA A 48 -25.79 -14.46 -37.14
N PHE A 49 -26.29 -14.89 -35.98
CA PHE A 49 -25.50 -15.62 -34.99
C PHE A 49 -25.02 -16.98 -35.51
N LYS A 50 -25.90 -17.76 -36.16
CA LYS A 50 -25.54 -19.02 -36.82
C LYS A 50 -24.55 -18.80 -37.95
N LYS A 51 -24.76 -17.77 -38.78
CA LYS A 51 -23.85 -17.43 -39.88
C LYS A 51 -22.43 -17.16 -39.37
N VAL A 52 -22.29 -16.33 -38.32
CA VAL A 52 -20.98 -16.05 -37.69
C VAL A 52 -20.37 -17.31 -37.09
N ALA A 53 -21.17 -18.17 -36.43
CA ALA A 53 -20.67 -19.43 -35.87
C ALA A 53 -20.14 -20.38 -36.97
N THR A 54 -20.81 -20.45 -38.12
CA THR A 54 -20.41 -21.26 -39.27
C THR A 54 -19.19 -20.68 -39.97
N GLU A 55 -19.13 -19.36 -40.22
CA GLU A 55 -17.98 -18.67 -40.81
C GLU A 55 -16.70 -18.86 -39.99
N LEU A 56 -16.83 -18.86 -38.66
CA LEU A 56 -15.72 -19.07 -37.73
C LEU A 56 -15.41 -20.56 -37.46
N GLY A 57 -16.25 -21.49 -37.94
CA GLY A 57 -16.07 -22.94 -37.74
C GLY A 57 -16.19 -23.38 -36.27
N LEU A 58 -17.05 -22.74 -35.49
CA LEU A 58 -17.19 -22.96 -34.05
C LEU A 58 -18.05 -24.19 -33.73
N THR A 59 -17.66 -24.97 -32.73
CA THR A 59 -18.44 -26.12 -32.25
C THR A 59 -19.44 -25.72 -31.17
N ASN A 60 -20.39 -26.60 -30.81
CA ASN A 60 -21.33 -26.36 -29.70
C ASN A 60 -20.65 -26.08 -28.35
N GLY A 61 -19.38 -26.50 -28.16
CA GLY A 61 -18.59 -26.16 -26.98
C GLY A 61 -18.17 -24.69 -26.92
N ASN A 62 -18.00 -24.06 -28.09
CA ASN A 62 -17.58 -22.67 -28.27
C ASN A 62 -18.74 -21.66 -28.23
N ILE A 63 -19.98 -22.15 -28.26
CA ILE A 63 -21.18 -21.29 -28.28
C ILE A 63 -21.78 -21.19 -26.88
N ILE A 64 -21.98 -19.97 -26.39
CA ILE A 64 -22.62 -19.67 -25.09
C ILE A 64 -23.86 -18.82 -25.34
N ILE A 65 -25.05 -19.35 -25.04
CA ILE A 65 -26.32 -18.66 -25.24
C ILE A 65 -26.98 -18.38 -23.90
N ILE A 66 -27.43 -17.14 -23.71
CA ILE A 66 -28.21 -16.73 -22.55
C ILE A 66 -29.69 -17.08 -22.79
N ARG A 67 -30.28 -17.98 -21.98
CA ARG A 67 -31.69 -18.44 -22.11
C ARG A 67 -32.51 -18.15 -20.84
N LYS A 68 -33.83 -17.97 -20.98
CA LYS A 68 -34.84 -17.58 -19.96
C LYS A 68 -34.77 -18.25 -18.56
N GLN A 69 -34.12 -19.41 -18.42
CA GLN A 69 -34.09 -20.19 -17.17
C GLN A 69 -32.79 -20.09 -16.36
N LYS A 70 -31.78 -19.31 -16.81
CA LYS A 70 -30.54 -19.10 -16.03
C LYS A 70 -30.51 -17.68 -15.45
N ASN A 71 -30.26 -17.56 -14.15
CA ASN A 71 -29.96 -16.26 -13.55
C ASN A 71 -28.58 -15.75 -14.07
N GLU A 72 -28.33 -14.44 -13.97
CA GLU A 72 -27.08 -13.84 -14.45
C GLU A 72 -25.83 -14.44 -13.77
N ALA A 73 -25.95 -14.85 -12.50
CA ALA A 73 -24.85 -15.46 -11.76
C ALA A 73 -24.44 -16.83 -12.33
N ASP A 74 -25.41 -17.65 -12.74
CA ASP A 74 -25.18 -18.95 -13.38
C ASP A 74 -24.58 -18.80 -14.76
N PHE A 75 -24.97 -17.75 -15.50
CA PHE A 75 -24.35 -17.39 -16.77
C PHE A 75 -22.88 -17.00 -16.56
N VAL A 76 -22.58 -16.09 -15.62
CA VAL A 76 -21.20 -15.70 -15.29
C VAL A 76 -20.38 -16.90 -14.82
N LYS A 77 -20.96 -17.81 -14.02
CA LYS A 77 -20.31 -19.05 -13.58
C LYS A 77 -20.00 -19.99 -14.76
N CYS A 78 -20.91 -20.12 -15.72
CA CYS A 78 -20.73 -20.92 -16.92
C CYS A 78 -19.68 -20.33 -17.86
N LEU A 79 -19.70 -19.00 -18.05
CA LEU A 79 -18.69 -18.26 -18.80
C LEU A 79 -17.31 -18.42 -18.17
N ARG A 80 -17.19 -18.19 -16.85
CA ARG A 80 -15.94 -18.41 -16.10
C ARG A 80 -15.43 -19.84 -16.20
N LYS A 81 -16.31 -20.84 -16.20
CA LYS A 81 -15.92 -22.25 -16.36
C LYS A 81 -15.35 -22.54 -17.75
N ARG A 82 -15.94 -21.97 -18.81
CA ARG A 82 -15.51 -22.19 -20.21
C ARG A 82 -14.29 -21.35 -20.61
N VAL A 83 -14.15 -20.15 -20.05
CA VAL A 83 -13.03 -19.23 -20.30
C VAL A 83 -11.81 -19.55 -19.41
N ARG A 84 -11.94 -20.50 -18.46
CA ARG A 84 -10.84 -20.90 -17.57
C ARG A 84 -9.66 -21.51 -18.33
N ASP A 85 -9.92 -22.13 -19.48
CA ASP A 85 -8.94 -22.89 -20.25
C ASP A 85 -8.22 -22.05 -21.33
N VAL A 86 -8.30 -20.71 -21.24
CA VAL A 86 -7.53 -19.80 -22.11
C VAL A 86 -6.05 -19.85 -21.71
N ILE A 87 -5.16 -19.80 -22.73
CA ILE A 87 -3.69 -19.94 -22.64
C ILE A 87 -3.13 -19.49 -21.27
N PRO A 88 -2.58 -20.42 -20.47
CA PRO A 88 -1.83 -20.10 -19.26
C PRO A 88 -0.67 -19.15 -19.59
N VAL A 89 -0.35 -18.22 -18.68
CA VAL A 89 0.71 -17.23 -18.92
C VAL A 89 2.05 -17.91 -19.25
N GLU A 90 2.29 -19.12 -18.74
CA GLU A 90 3.50 -19.91 -19.03
C GLU A 90 3.66 -20.23 -20.53
N GLN A 91 2.56 -20.43 -21.27
CA GLN A 91 2.60 -20.68 -22.71
C GLN A 91 2.87 -19.39 -23.53
N MET A 92 2.78 -18.22 -22.90
CA MET A 92 3.14 -16.95 -23.55
C MET A 92 4.67 -16.82 -23.67
N ALA A 93 5.45 -17.45 -22.79
CA ALA A 93 6.91 -17.43 -22.87
C ALA A 93 7.43 -18.04 -24.18
N ASP A 94 6.88 -19.17 -24.60
CA ASP A 94 7.23 -19.81 -25.88
C ASP A 94 6.98 -18.89 -27.09
N ILE A 95 5.90 -18.09 -27.04
CA ILE A 95 5.56 -17.12 -28.07
C ILE A 95 6.51 -15.92 -28.00
N ALA A 96 6.85 -15.44 -26.80
CA ALA A 96 7.83 -14.38 -26.58
C ALA A 96 9.19 -14.78 -27.19
N HIS A 97 9.66 -16.00 -26.90
CA HIS A 97 10.91 -16.54 -27.46
C HIS A 97 10.90 -16.58 -28.98
N LYS A 98 9.81 -17.08 -29.59
CA LYS A 98 9.65 -17.11 -31.07
C LYS A 98 9.71 -15.72 -31.70
N LEU A 99 9.32 -14.70 -30.95
CA LEU A 99 9.32 -13.30 -31.39
C LEU A 99 10.58 -12.54 -30.96
N GLY A 100 11.55 -13.21 -30.34
CA GLY A 100 12.78 -12.57 -29.85
C GLY A 100 12.56 -11.60 -28.70
N ILE A 101 11.45 -11.73 -27.97
CA ILE A 101 11.17 -10.97 -26.76
C ILE A 101 11.92 -11.64 -25.61
N LEU A 102 12.70 -10.85 -24.86
CA LEU A 102 13.42 -11.32 -23.67
C LEU A 102 12.42 -11.67 -22.57
N VAL A 103 12.64 -12.82 -21.93
CA VAL A 103 11.81 -13.34 -20.84
C VAL A 103 12.66 -13.37 -19.58
N ASP A 104 12.23 -12.66 -18.54
CA ASP A 104 12.99 -12.53 -17.28
C ASP A 104 13.23 -13.90 -16.62
N GLU A 105 12.27 -14.82 -16.74
CA GLU A 105 12.32 -16.18 -16.17
C GLU A 105 13.41 -17.08 -16.78
N ASP A 106 14.02 -16.70 -17.91
CA ASP A 106 15.14 -17.43 -18.48
C ASP A 106 16.47 -17.13 -17.75
N SER A 107 16.53 -16.00 -17.03
CA SER A 107 17.76 -15.61 -16.34
C SER A 107 18.04 -16.55 -15.15
N PRO A 108 19.31 -17.01 -14.97
CA PRO A 108 19.69 -17.83 -13.83
C PRO A 108 19.37 -17.17 -12.48
N GLU A 109 19.49 -15.84 -12.41
CA GLU A 109 19.15 -15.03 -11.24
C GLU A 109 17.65 -15.13 -10.92
N CYS A 110 16.78 -14.96 -11.91
CA CYS A 110 15.32 -15.07 -11.72
C CYS A 110 14.92 -16.50 -11.33
N GLN A 111 15.51 -17.52 -11.93
CA GLN A 111 15.23 -18.92 -11.61
C GLN A 111 15.67 -19.30 -10.19
N THR A 112 16.81 -18.78 -9.74
CA THR A 112 17.31 -19.00 -8.38
C THR A 112 16.44 -18.29 -7.36
N ALA A 113 16.13 -17.01 -7.61
CA ALA A 113 15.19 -16.23 -6.84
C ALA A 113 13.80 -16.89 -6.72
N LYS A 114 13.28 -17.43 -7.83
CA LYS A 114 12.00 -18.15 -7.85
C LYS A 114 12.03 -19.38 -6.97
N ARG A 115 13.07 -20.23 -7.08
CA ARG A 115 13.24 -21.41 -6.24
C ARG A 115 13.31 -21.05 -4.75
N ASN A 116 14.03 -20.00 -4.40
CA ASN A 116 14.13 -19.52 -3.02
C ASN A 116 12.77 -19.03 -2.47
N ALA A 117 12.01 -18.29 -3.29
CA ALA A 117 10.67 -17.84 -2.92
C ALA A 117 9.67 -19.00 -2.80
N GLU A 118 9.73 -19.98 -3.71
CA GLU A 118 8.91 -21.20 -3.67
C GLU A 118 9.24 -22.07 -2.46
N ALA A 119 10.52 -22.18 -2.07
CA ALA A 119 10.92 -22.93 -0.88
C ALA A 119 10.26 -22.39 0.40
N ILE A 120 10.14 -21.05 0.53
CA ILE A 120 9.44 -20.44 1.67
C ILE A 120 7.92 -20.60 1.53
N THR A 121 7.38 -20.30 0.35
CA THR A 121 5.93 -20.21 0.15
C THR A 121 5.22 -21.56 0.08
N ALA A 122 5.91 -22.63 -0.31
CA ALA A 122 5.37 -23.99 -0.34
C ALA A 122 5.05 -24.55 1.05
N GLU A 123 5.70 -24.06 2.10
CA GLU A 123 5.46 -24.48 3.49
C GLU A 123 4.20 -23.84 4.10
N ILE A 124 3.63 -22.82 3.45
CA ILE A 124 2.51 -22.03 3.97
C ILE A 124 1.18 -22.75 3.69
N GLN A 125 0.81 -23.68 4.57
CA GLN A 125 -0.52 -24.32 4.52
C GLN A 125 -1.58 -23.47 5.22
N ASP A 126 -1.31 -23.08 6.45
CA ASP A 126 -2.13 -22.20 7.28
C ASP A 126 -1.34 -20.93 7.62
N ILE A 127 -1.90 -19.76 7.32
CA ILE A 127 -1.17 -18.49 7.46
C ILE A 127 -0.97 -18.13 8.94
N LEU A 128 -1.97 -18.40 9.78
CA LEU A 128 -1.92 -18.09 11.20
C LEU A 128 -0.87 -18.96 11.88
N LYS A 129 -0.98 -20.27 11.68
CA LYS A 129 -0.01 -21.21 12.23
C LYS A 129 1.40 -20.94 11.71
N TYR A 130 1.53 -20.63 10.42
CA TYR A 130 2.82 -20.29 9.84
C TYR A 130 3.45 -19.05 10.49
N LYS A 131 2.67 -17.99 10.77
CA LYS A 131 3.18 -16.82 11.50
C LYS A 131 3.64 -17.19 12.91
N GLU A 132 2.86 -17.98 13.64
CA GLU A 132 3.21 -18.41 15.00
C GLU A 132 4.48 -19.25 15.04
N ASP A 133 4.65 -20.16 14.06
CA ASP A 133 5.78 -21.08 13.99
C ASP A 133 7.04 -20.44 13.40
N GLN A 134 6.91 -19.68 12.30
CA GLN A 134 8.04 -19.16 11.52
C GLN A 134 8.38 -17.70 11.80
N LEU A 135 7.44 -16.92 12.32
CA LEU A 135 7.57 -15.48 12.58
C LEU A 135 7.14 -15.09 14.01
N PRO A 136 7.67 -15.75 15.06
CA PRO A 136 7.12 -15.64 16.41
C PRO A 136 7.39 -14.30 17.11
N ARG A 137 8.47 -13.58 16.77
CA ARG A 137 8.92 -12.41 17.55
C ARG A 137 8.09 -11.17 17.30
N GLN A 138 7.47 -11.04 16.13
CA GLN A 138 6.55 -9.95 15.80
C GLN A 138 5.11 -10.15 16.34
N GLY A 139 4.82 -11.29 16.95
CA GLY A 139 3.49 -11.64 17.45
C GLY A 139 3.15 -10.98 18.79
N GLU A 140 2.54 -11.74 19.69
CA GLU A 140 2.03 -11.22 20.97
C GLU A 140 3.11 -10.56 21.85
N ILE A 141 4.36 -11.04 21.79
CA ILE A 141 5.46 -10.44 22.57
C ILE A 141 5.71 -8.99 22.14
N TRP A 142 5.67 -8.72 20.83
CA TRP A 142 5.86 -7.39 20.29
C TRP A 142 4.69 -6.45 20.63
N LYS A 143 3.45 -6.95 20.59
CA LYS A 143 2.27 -6.20 21.04
C LYS A 143 2.36 -5.82 22.51
N GLU A 144 2.79 -6.75 23.37
CA GLU A 144 2.97 -6.48 24.80
C GLU A 144 4.11 -5.48 25.06
N LEU A 145 5.24 -5.62 24.37
CA LEU A 145 6.35 -4.66 24.43
C LEU A 145 5.90 -3.24 24.03
N THR A 146 5.12 -3.15 22.95
CA THR A 146 4.52 -1.90 22.48
C THR A 146 3.62 -1.28 23.55
N TRP A 147 2.73 -2.08 24.15
CA TRP A 147 1.86 -1.59 25.21
C TRP A 147 2.66 -1.05 26.40
N LEU A 148 3.71 -1.77 26.83
CA LEU A 148 4.60 -1.33 27.90
C LEU A 148 5.38 -0.05 27.53
N GLN A 149 5.71 0.17 26.25
CA GLN A 149 6.33 1.42 25.78
C GLN A 149 5.37 2.59 25.88
N ARG A 150 4.12 2.43 25.45
CA ARG A 150 3.09 3.47 25.59
C ARG A 150 2.80 3.78 27.06
N GLU A 151 2.64 2.75 27.89
CA GLU A 151 2.38 2.91 29.33
C GLU A 151 3.53 3.61 30.06
N GLU A 152 4.79 3.38 29.67
CA GLU A 152 5.92 4.08 30.29
C GLU A 152 5.91 5.60 30.01
N CYS A 153 5.38 6.00 28.85
CA CYS A 153 5.24 7.40 28.47
C CYS A 153 3.99 8.05 29.08
N GLN A 154 2.86 7.33 29.08
CA GLN A 154 1.55 7.88 29.46
C GLN A 154 1.23 7.71 30.94
N LEU A 155 1.77 6.67 31.60
CA LEU A 155 1.57 6.33 33.01
C LEU A 155 0.09 6.25 33.45
N GLN A 156 -0.79 5.80 32.56
CA GLN A 156 -2.25 5.78 32.81
C GLN A 156 -2.64 4.84 33.96
N LYS A 157 -1.87 3.77 34.19
CA LYS A 157 -2.16 2.74 35.19
C LYS A 157 -1.25 2.81 36.42
N ILE A 158 -0.61 3.96 36.67
CA ILE A 158 0.27 4.17 37.83
C ILE A 158 -0.44 3.98 39.18
N GLY A 159 -1.72 4.34 39.27
CA GLY A 159 -2.49 4.28 40.51
C GLY A 159 -1.86 5.14 41.61
N SER A 160 -1.61 4.56 42.79
CA SER A 160 -0.95 5.22 43.92
C SER A 160 0.56 4.98 44.01
N LYS A 161 1.15 4.29 43.02
CA LYS A 161 2.59 4.00 43.02
C LYS A 161 3.42 5.25 42.74
N ASN A 162 4.66 5.24 43.20
CA ASN A 162 5.65 6.21 42.77
C ASN A 162 5.97 6.04 41.27
N ILE A 163 6.17 7.15 40.56
CA ILE A 163 6.48 7.16 39.12
C ILE A 163 7.74 6.33 38.82
N GLU A 164 8.79 6.50 39.61
CA GLU A 164 10.08 5.84 39.36
C GLU A 164 9.99 4.32 39.59
N ASP A 165 9.33 3.91 40.68
CA ASP A 165 9.10 2.50 40.98
C ASP A 165 8.26 1.83 39.89
N TYR A 166 7.21 2.51 39.42
CA TYR A 166 6.36 1.98 38.36
C TYR A 166 7.11 1.86 37.02
N LYS A 167 7.90 2.88 36.64
CA LYS A 167 8.76 2.80 35.44
C LYS A 167 9.77 1.67 35.54
N SER A 168 10.38 1.48 36.71
CA SER A 168 11.30 0.37 36.97
C SER A 168 10.63 -1.00 36.80
N GLU A 169 9.40 -1.17 37.28
CA GLU A 169 8.60 -2.39 37.06
C GLU A 169 8.32 -2.64 35.56
N LEU A 170 7.92 -1.61 34.82
CA LEU A 170 7.69 -1.72 33.37
C LEU A 170 8.97 -2.10 32.63
N GLN A 171 10.11 -1.50 32.99
CA GLN A 171 11.42 -1.81 32.42
C GLN A 171 11.84 -3.26 32.70
N LYS A 172 11.55 -3.78 33.90
CA LYS A 172 11.81 -5.18 34.23
C LYS A 172 11.00 -6.12 33.34
N LYS A 173 9.71 -5.86 33.16
CA LYS A 173 8.83 -6.64 32.25
C LYS A 173 9.33 -6.61 30.81
N LYS A 174 9.72 -5.43 30.29
CA LYS A 174 10.31 -5.30 28.95
C LYS A 174 11.56 -6.17 28.80
N LYS A 175 12.45 -6.18 29.79
CA LYS A 175 13.65 -7.03 29.79
C LYS A 175 13.30 -8.52 29.77
N GLU A 176 12.30 -8.95 30.53
CA GLU A 176 11.81 -10.34 30.52
C GLU A 176 11.25 -10.74 29.15
N LEU A 177 10.46 -9.87 28.51
CA LEU A 177 9.95 -10.10 27.16
C LEU A 177 11.06 -10.14 26.10
N ARG A 178 12.08 -9.27 26.18
CA ARG A 178 13.24 -9.34 25.27
C ARG A 178 14.05 -10.61 25.46
N LYS A 179 14.20 -11.10 26.70
CA LYS A 179 14.80 -12.43 26.95
C LYS A 179 13.98 -13.55 26.30
N LYS A 180 12.64 -13.49 26.39
CA LYS A 180 11.75 -14.43 25.72
C LYS A 180 11.85 -14.34 24.20
N GLN A 181 11.95 -13.16 23.60
CA GLN A 181 12.21 -13.03 22.15
C GLN A 181 13.55 -13.65 21.73
N ASN A 182 14.60 -13.48 22.55
CA ASN A 182 15.91 -14.07 22.30
C ASN A 182 15.99 -15.58 22.55
N SER A 183 15.03 -16.17 23.27
CA SER A 183 15.01 -17.62 23.48
C SER A 183 14.49 -18.40 22.27
N TYR A 184 13.87 -17.73 21.31
CA TYR A 184 13.52 -18.36 20.04
C TYR A 184 14.78 -18.52 19.18
N ASP A 185 14.88 -19.63 18.46
CA ASP A 185 15.89 -19.82 17.43
C ASP A 185 15.52 -19.08 16.14
N MET A 186 16.47 -18.96 15.22
CA MET A 186 16.20 -18.46 13.87
C MET A 186 15.36 -19.51 13.12
N SER A 187 14.20 -19.11 12.59
CA SER A 187 13.38 -20.04 11.82
C SER A 187 14.01 -20.34 10.47
N THR A 188 13.67 -21.50 9.88
CA THR A 188 14.11 -21.88 8.54
C THR A 188 13.67 -20.83 7.53
N ALA A 189 12.41 -20.37 7.61
CA ALA A 189 11.88 -19.33 6.74
C ALA A 189 12.67 -18.02 6.82
N MET A 190 13.01 -17.55 8.03
CA MET A 190 13.78 -16.30 8.19
C MET A 190 15.22 -16.45 7.73
N THR A 191 15.84 -17.62 7.96
CA THR A 191 17.19 -17.91 7.45
C THR A 191 17.21 -17.87 5.93
N CYS A 192 16.27 -18.56 5.27
CA CYS A 192 16.12 -18.54 3.82
C CYS A 192 15.82 -17.12 3.30
N PHE A 193 14.94 -16.38 3.98
CA PHE A 193 14.57 -15.03 3.58
C PHE A 193 15.77 -14.08 3.63
N ILE A 194 16.50 -14.03 4.76
CA ILE A 194 17.68 -13.18 4.94
C ILE A 194 18.78 -13.54 3.93
N ASN A 195 19.02 -14.82 3.70
CA ASN A 195 19.98 -15.27 2.68
C ASN A 195 19.58 -14.79 1.28
N ALA A 196 18.31 -14.95 0.91
CA ALA A 196 17.82 -14.56 -0.41
C ALA A 196 17.88 -13.04 -0.65
N ILE A 197 17.51 -12.22 0.33
CA ILE A 197 17.62 -10.74 0.19
C ILE A 197 19.07 -10.25 0.26
N SER A 198 19.98 -11.02 0.85
CA SER A 198 21.42 -10.71 0.87
C SER A 198 22.09 -10.95 -0.49
N SER A 199 21.45 -11.69 -1.40
CA SER A 199 21.96 -11.95 -2.76
C SER A 199 22.23 -10.65 -3.51
N PRO A 200 23.33 -10.52 -4.27
CA PRO A 200 23.67 -9.28 -4.96
C PRO A 200 22.80 -9.04 -6.20
N GLY A 201 22.77 -7.79 -6.66
CA GLY A 201 22.26 -7.43 -7.98
C GLY A 201 20.76 -7.70 -8.14
N THR A 202 20.35 -8.17 -9.32
CA THR A 202 18.94 -8.37 -9.72
C THR A 202 18.27 -9.56 -9.03
N GLU A 203 19.03 -10.50 -8.45
CA GLU A 203 18.48 -11.70 -7.81
C GLU A 203 17.57 -11.35 -6.63
N ARG A 204 18.00 -10.45 -5.72
CA ARG A 204 17.16 -10.00 -4.59
C ARG A 204 15.87 -9.33 -5.07
N PHE A 205 15.90 -8.66 -6.23
CA PHE A 205 14.72 -8.03 -6.80
C PHE A 205 13.72 -9.08 -7.28
N TYR A 206 14.19 -10.05 -8.07
CA TYR A 206 13.34 -11.15 -8.51
C TYR A 206 12.79 -11.93 -7.30
N PHE A 207 13.59 -12.13 -6.25
CA PHE A 207 13.14 -12.86 -5.06
C PHE A 207 11.98 -12.16 -4.36
N LEU A 208 12.11 -10.86 -4.07
CA LEU A 208 11.05 -10.07 -3.43
C LEU A 208 9.80 -9.97 -4.32
N LYS A 209 9.98 -9.94 -5.65
CA LYS A 209 8.88 -10.00 -6.62
C LYS A 209 8.12 -11.32 -6.56
N TRP A 210 8.83 -12.44 -6.62
CA TRP A 210 8.23 -13.78 -6.52
C TRP A 210 7.55 -13.98 -5.16
N MET A 211 8.19 -13.58 -4.07
CA MET A 211 7.60 -13.61 -2.73
C MET A 211 6.27 -12.84 -2.70
N ARG A 212 6.25 -11.58 -3.17
CA ARG A 212 5.01 -10.79 -3.21
C ARG A 212 3.94 -11.46 -4.06
N MET A 213 4.27 -11.91 -5.27
CA MET A 213 3.31 -12.55 -6.18
C MET A 213 2.73 -13.83 -5.58
N ASN A 214 3.57 -14.71 -5.04
CA ASN A 214 3.15 -15.97 -4.43
C ASN A 214 2.24 -15.71 -3.22
N LEU A 215 2.66 -14.83 -2.30
CA LEU A 215 1.89 -14.47 -1.12
C LEU A 215 0.55 -13.80 -1.45
N ASP A 216 0.52 -12.91 -2.45
CA ASP A 216 -0.72 -12.27 -2.91
C ASP A 216 -1.67 -13.28 -3.57
N ASN A 217 -1.15 -14.23 -4.35
CA ASN A 217 -1.95 -15.30 -4.96
C ASN A 217 -2.59 -16.20 -3.90
N MET A 218 -1.83 -16.61 -2.88
CA MET A 218 -2.34 -17.37 -1.74
C MET A 218 -3.38 -16.56 -0.96
N SER A 219 -3.08 -15.28 -0.72
CA SER A 219 -3.99 -14.23 -0.25
C SER A 219 -5.36 -14.28 -0.92
N ARG A 220 -5.36 -14.15 -2.25
CA ARG A 220 -6.56 -14.05 -3.07
C ARG A 220 -7.47 -15.27 -2.93
N VAL A 221 -6.90 -16.48 -2.88
CA VAL A 221 -7.67 -17.73 -2.76
C VAL A 221 -8.34 -17.84 -1.39
N LYS A 222 -7.62 -17.59 -0.29
CA LYS A 222 -8.22 -17.68 1.05
C LYS A 222 -9.22 -16.54 1.31
N LEU A 223 -8.87 -15.32 0.89
CA LEU A 223 -9.71 -14.14 1.09
C LEU A 223 -10.99 -14.18 0.24
N SER A 224 -11.00 -14.84 -0.92
CA SER A 224 -12.25 -14.97 -1.69
C SER A 224 -13.32 -15.73 -0.92
N ASP A 225 -12.94 -16.84 -0.27
CA ASP A 225 -13.87 -17.68 0.48
C ASP A 225 -14.40 -16.96 1.72
N LEU A 226 -13.51 -16.29 2.46
CA LEU A 226 -13.90 -15.49 3.63
C LEU A 226 -14.81 -14.32 3.24
N ARG A 227 -14.60 -13.69 2.08
CA ARG A 227 -15.48 -12.61 1.59
C ARG A 227 -16.83 -13.10 1.13
N GLU A 228 -16.91 -14.27 0.50
CA GLU A 228 -18.20 -14.85 0.14
C GLU A 228 -19.01 -15.11 1.41
N LYS A 229 -18.40 -15.71 2.42
CA LYS A 229 -19.02 -15.87 3.76
C LYS A 229 -19.42 -14.53 4.37
N TYR A 230 -18.53 -13.53 4.34
CA TYR A 230 -18.83 -12.18 4.84
C TYR A 230 -20.06 -11.57 4.16
N LYS A 231 -20.12 -11.63 2.82
CA LYS A 231 -21.24 -11.09 2.03
C LYS A 231 -22.55 -11.83 2.30
N GLU A 232 -22.50 -13.13 2.52
CA GLU A 232 -23.68 -13.91 2.89
C GLU A 232 -24.18 -13.53 4.28
N LYS A 233 -23.28 -13.46 5.27
CA LYS A 233 -23.64 -13.16 6.66
C LYS A 233 -24.11 -11.73 6.85
N ARG A 234 -23.58 -10.76 6.10
CA ARG A 234 -24.01 -9.35 6.11
C ARG A 234 -25.47 -9.15 5.66
N LYS A 235 -26.08 -10.10 4.96
CA LYS A 235 -27.49 -10.02 4.57
C LYS A 235 -28.45 -10.10 5.75
N ASN A 236 -28.00 -10.62 6.90
CA ASN A 236 -28.81 -10.70 8.11
C ASN A 236 -28.23 -9.78 9.22
N PRO A 237 -28.98 -8.77 9.70
CA PRO A 237 -28.52 -7.83 10.72
C PRO A 237 -28.14 -8.45 12.07
N GLU A 238 -28.61 -9.67 12.36
CA GLU A 238 -28.35 -10.39 13.62
C GLU A 238 -26.94 -11.00 13.70
N ASN A 239 -26.23 -11.15 12.56
CA ASN A 239 -24.94 -11.83 12.49
C ASN A 239 -23.73 -10.97 12.92
N LYS A 240 -23.90 -9.94 13.77
CA LYS A 240 -22.83 -8.98 14.07
C LYS A 240 -21.56 -9.63 14.63
N GLU A 241 -21.69 -10.62 15.52
CA GLU A 241 -20.52 -11.31 16.10
C GLU A 241 -19.84 -12.26 15.11
N GLU A 242 -20.60 -12.95 14.25
CA GLU A 242 -20.01 -13.78 13.20
C GLU A 242 -19.27 -12.94 12.15
N ILE A 243 -19.81 -11.77 11.81
CA ILE A 243 -19.17 -10.80 10.91
C ILE A 243 -17.83 -10.34 11.51
N LYS A 244 -17.78 -10.03 12.81
CA LYS A 244 -16.53 -9.68 13.50
C LYS A 244 -15.51 -10.80 13.46
N GLU A 245 -15.94 -12.04 13.68
CA GLU A 245 -15.03 -13.19 13.62
C GLU A 245 -14.48 -13.40 12.19
N ILE A 246 -15.30 -13.21 11.17
CA ILE A 246 -14.85 -13.25 9.77
C ILE A 246 -13.87 -12.11 9.47
N ASP A 247 -14.12 -10.89 9.95
CA ASP A 247 -13.19 -9.76 9.80
C ASP A 247 -11.86 -10.02 10.50
N ARG A 248 -11.89 -10.60 11.71
CA ARG A 248 -10.70 -11.04 12.43
C ARG A 248 -9.93 -12.09 11.65
N GLN A 249 -10.62 -13.08 11.08
CA GLN A 249 -10.01 -14.11 10.22
C GLN A 249 -9.42 -13.53 8.94
N ILE A 250 -10.08 -12.55 8.30
CA ILE A 250 -9.56 -11.86 7.12
C ILE A 250 -8.26 -11.14 7.45
N SER A 251 -8.24 -10.38 8.55
CA SER A 251 -7.06 -9.65 9.00
C SER A 251 -5.90 -10.61 9.32
N ASN A 252 -6.20 -11.68 10.05
CA ASN A 252 -5.26 -12.71 10.46
C ASN A 252 -4.75 -13.59 9.30
N SER A 253 -5.54 -13.72 8.22
CA SER A 253 -5.18 -14.48 7.02
C SER A 253 -4.36 -13.68 6.01
N SER A 254 -3.91 -12.47 6.37
CA SER A 254 -2.98 -11.69 5.55
C SER A 254 -1.54 -12.08 5.84
N LEU A 255 -0.71 -12.21 4.80
CA LEU A 255 0.74 -12.44 4.93
C LEU A 255 1.43 -11.88 3.70
N GLY A 256 2.19 -10.81 3.88
CA GLY A 256 3.03 -10.21 2.85
C GLY A 256 4.50 -10.13 3.29
N THR A 257 5.34 -9.60 2.40
CA THR A 257 6.78 -9.45 2.64
C THR A 257 7.08 -8.57 3.85
N GLU A 258 6.21 -7.61 4.16
CA GLU A 258 6.30 -6.75 5.34
C GLU A 258 6.41 -7.52 6.65
N HIS A 259 5.75 -8.67 6.76
CA HIS A 259 5.82 -9.51 7.96
C HIS A 259 7.23 -10.12 8.11
N PHE A 260 7.89 -10.52 7.03
CA PHE A 260 9.26 -11.05 7.10
C PHE A 260 10.25 -9.95 7.50
N PHE A 261 10.10 -8.74 6.94
CA PHE A 261 10.90 -7.59 7.36
C PHE A 261 10.66 -7.20 8.83
N ARG A 262 9.41 -7.28 9.30
CA ARG A 262 9.06 -7.01 10.70
C ARG A 262 9.67 -8.04 11.65
N GLU A 263 9.62 -9.32 11.32
CA GLU A 263 10.30 -10.37 12.10
C GLU A 263 11.81 -10.11 12.15
N MET A 264 12.41 -9.77 11.01
CA MET A 264 13.83 -9.43 10.91
C MET A 264 14.21 -8.24 11.82
N GLY A 265 13.37 -7.19 11.84
CA GLY A 265 13.55 -6.06 12.75
C GLY A 265 13.46 -6.47 14.23
N GLN A 266 12.50 -7.33 14.58
CA GLN A 266 12.38 -7.83 15.96
C GLN A 266 13.51 -8.77 16.37
N ILE A 267 14.02 -9.60 15.46
CA ILE A 267 15.24 -10.40 15.64
C ILE A 267 16.41 -9.46 15.99
N TYR A 268 16.61 -8.42 15.18
CA TYR A 268 17.68 -7.46 15.38
C TYR A 268 17.54 -6.73 16.73
N GLU A 269 16.37 -6.13 17.02
CA GLU A 269 16.16 -5.39 18.26
C GLU A 269 16.28 -6.26 19.51
N ALA A 270 15.79 -7.50 19.47
CA ALA A 270 15.94 -8.43 20.57
C ALA A 270 17.43 -8.70 20.85
N SER A 271 18.24 -8.90 19.79
CA SER A 271 19.68 -9.14 19.92
C SER A 271 20.44 -8.00 20.59
N LEU A 272 19.95 -6.75 20.49
CA LEU A 272 20.58 -5.58 21.13
C LEU A 272 20.53 -5.63 22.67
N SER A 273 19.61 -6.43 23.23
CA SER A 273 19.54 -6.66 24.68
C SER A 273 20.59 -7.66 25.21
N LEU A 274 21.29 -8.37 24.31
CA LEU A 274 22.41 -9.24 24.64
C LEU A 274 23.72 -8.45 24.78
N PRO A 275 24.75 -8.97 25.49
CA PRO A 275 26.07 -8.36 25.54
C PRO A 275 26.67 -8.11 24.16
N GLN A 276 27.48 -7.06 23.99
CA GLN A 276 28.12 -6.75 22.69
C GLN A 276 29.05 -7.86 22.19
N THR A 277 29.61 -8.66 23.10
CA THR A 277 30.47 -9.80 22.79
C THR A 277 29.71 -11.07 22.44
N ASP A 278 28.37 -11.06 22.51
CA ASP A 278 27.54 -12.21 22.21
C ASP A 278 27.57 -12.52 20.70
N PRO A 279 27.91 -13.76 20.29
CA PRO A 279 27.98 -14.13 18.88
C PRO A 279 26.67 -13.92 18.12
N ALA A 280 25.51 -14.16 18.76
CA ALA A 280 24.20 -13.98 18.12
C ALA A 280 23.96 -12.51 17.78
N ARG A 281 24.37 -11.60 18.67
CA ARG A 281 24.29 -10.15 18.41
C ARG A 281 25.22 -9.74 17.28
N GLN A 282 26.46 -10.24 17.25
CA GLN A 282 27.44 -9.88 16.21
C GLN A 282 27.00 -10.31 14.82
N GLN A 283 26.43 -11.51 14.69
CA GLN A 283 25.93 -12.04 13.42
C GLN A 283 24.80 -11.19 12.82
N LEU A 284 24.01 -10.49 13.64
CA LEU A 284 22.84 -9.72 13.19
C LEU A 284 23.11 -8.24 12.93
N GLN A 285 24.33 -7.73 13.18
CA GLN A 285 24.64 -6.30 13.03
C GLN A 285 24.53 -5.78 11.59
N HIS A 286 24.58 -6.67 10.60
CA HIS A 286 24.50 -6.30 9.18
C HIS A 286 23.06 -6.06 8.69
N LEU A 287 22.04 -6.50 9.45
CA LEU A 287 20.64 -6.44 8.99
C LEU A 287 20.12 -5.02 8.72
N PRO A 288 20.42 -4.00 9.56
CA PRO A 288 19.99 -2.64 9.25
C PRO A 288 20.59 -2.11 7.95
N LYS A 289 21.87 -2.43 7.69
CA LYS A 289 22.55 -2.04 6.45
C LYS A 289 21.91 -2.70 5.22
N LEU A 290 21.57 -3.98 5.33
CA LEU A 290 20.88 -4.71 4.26
C LEU A 290 19.52 -4.08 3.91
N CYS A 291 18.75 -3.66 4.91
CA CYS A 291 17.50 -2.93 4.68
C CYS A 291 17.72 -1.52 4.10
N ALA A 292 18.79 -0.83 4.49
CA ALA A 292 19.15 0.45 3.89
C ALA A 292 19.50 0.31 2.40
N GLU A 293 20.20 -0.76 2.01
CA GLU A 293 20.43 -1.09 0.59
C GLU A 293 19.11 -1.36 -0.15
N LEU A 294 18.18 -2.11 0.45
CA LEU A 294 16.86 -2.35 -0.14
C LEU A 294 16.04 -1.06 -0.33
N LEU A 295 16.14 -0.09 0.60
CA LEU A 295 15.54 1.22 0.41
C LEU A 295 16.14 1.96 -0.80
N LEU A 296 17.46 1.89 -0.99
CA LEU A 296 18.14 2.49 -2.15
C LEU A 296 17.74 1.82 -3.46
N ASP A 297 17.48 0.53 -3.41
CA ASP A 297 16.93 -0.28 -4.51
C ASP A 297 15.45 0.05 -4.81
N GLY A 298 14.81 0.89 -3.99
CA GLY A 298 13.42 1.34 -4.18
C GLY A 298 12.38 0.39 -3.59
N PHE A 299 12.76 -0.52 -2.69
CA PHE A 299 11.80 -1.36 -1.96
C PHE A 299 11.14 -0.58 -0.82
N PRO A 300 9.81 -0.70 -0.65
CA PRO A 300 9.13 -0.10 0.48
C PRO A 300 9.47 -0.84 1.78
N LEU A 301 9.78 -0.11 2.84
CA LEU A 301 9.93 -0.63 4.20
C LEU A 301 8.86 -0.07 5.13
N GLU A 302 8.44 -0.87 6.10
CA GLU A 302 7.47 -0.47 7.12
C GLU A 302 8.13 0.48 8.13
N LEU A 303 7.56 1.67 8.27
CA LEU A 303 7.93 2.71 9.23
C LEU A 303 7.09 2.59 10.51
N VAL A 304 5.78 2.41 10.37
CA VAL A 304 4.85 2.19 11.48
C VAL A 304 4.25 0.81 11.30
N ASP A 305 4.38 -0.05 12.30
CA ASP A 305 3.73 -1.35 12.34
C ASP A 305 2.24 -1.18 12.67
N GLY A 306 1.38 -1.48 11.69
CA GLY A 306 -0.08 -1.39 11.86
C GLY A 306 -0.73 -2.57 12.60
N ASP A 307 0.01 -3.64 12.89
CA ASP A 307 -0.48 -4.75 13.74
C ASP A 307 -0.28 -4.46 15.22
N ALA A 308 0.84 -3.83 15.56
CA ALA A 308 1.13 -3.41 16.94
C ALA A 308 0.73 -1.94 17.22
N SER A 309 0.45 -1.13 16.19
CA SER A 309 0.28 0.32 16.31
C SER A 309 1.49 1.01 16.94
N ASN A 310 2.69 0.73 16.43
CA ASN A 310 3.94 1.24 16.98
C ASN A 310 5.08 1.35 15.97
N ILE A 311 6.10 2.12 16.31
CA ILE A 311 7.34 2.23 15.55
C ILE A 311 8.42 1.41 16.26
N PRO A 312 9.05 0.43 15.62
CA PRO A 312 10.27 -0.19 16.15
C PRO A 312 11.43 0.81 16.01
N LEU A 313 11.48 1.77 16.94
CA LEU A 313 12.33 2.96 16.86
C LEU A 313 13.81 2.61 16.70
N ARG A 314 14.31 1.57 17.37
CA ARG A 314 15.72 1.18 17.26
C ARG A 314 16.01 0.64 15.87
N TRP A 315 15.17 -0.27 15.38
CA TRP A 315 15.28 -0.83 14.04
C TRP A 315 15.24 0.26 12.97
N VAL A 316 14.23 1.13 13.00
CA VAL A 316 14.06 2.21 12.01
C VAL A 316 15.22 3.20 12.06
N SER A 317 15.62 3.65 13.25
CA SER A 317 16.75 4.59 13.40
C SER A 317 18.07 3.99 12.91
N ASP A 318 18.34 2.71 13.18
CA ASP A 318 19.58 2.07 12.74
C ASP A 318 19.59 1.86 11.22
N VAL A 319 18.45 1.52 10.60
CA VAL A 319 18.31 1.44 9.14
C VAL A 319 18.54 2.81 8.50
N LEU A 320 17.92 3.87 9.02
CA LEU A 320 18.08 5.23 8.49
C LEU A 320 19.49 5.79 8.71
N SER A 321 20.14 5.43 9.82
CA SER A 321 21.55 5.76 10.07
C SER A 321 22.46 5.10 9.03
N GLN A 322 22.27 3.80 8.75
CA GLN A 322 23.00 3.09 7.70
C GLN A 322 22.73 3.70 6.33
N LEU A 323 21.48 4.08 6.04
CA LEU A 323 21.13 4.77 4.80
C LEU A 323 21.90 6.09 4.65
N SER A 324 21.94 6.92 5.71
CA SER A 324 22.67 8.19 5.75
C SER A 324 24.17 8.03 5.49
N ASP A 325 24.76 6.93 5.96
CA ASP A 325 26.15 6.56 5.68
C ASP A 325 26.34 6.12 4.23
N LEU A 326 25.44 5.28 3.69
CA LEU A 326 25.50 4.79 2.31
C LEU A 326 25.33 5.90 1.26
N VAL A 327 24.55 6.94 1.56
CA VAL A 327 24.32 8.07 0.63
C VAL A 327 25.23 9.26 0.85
N SER A 328 26.08 9.24 1.88
CA SER A 328 27.02 10.32 2.18
C SER A 328 27.94 10.62 0.98
N PRO A 329 28.16 11.90 0.60
CA PRO A 329 27.73 13.14 1.26
C PRO A 329 26.33 13.65 0.84
N ASN A 330 25.65 12.99 -0.08
CA ASN A 330 24.38 13.40 -0.68
C ASN A 330 23.21 13.08 0.26
N ARG A 331 22.90 13.98 1.20
CA ARG A 331 21.93 13.72 2.29
C ARG A 331 20.64 14.50 2.19
N LYS A 332 20.42 15.25 1.10
CA LYS A 332 19.21 16.08 1.00
C LYS A 332 18.02 15.22 0.58
N ILE A 333 17.19 14.86 1.57
CA ILE A 333 15.96 14.10 1.37
C ILE A 333 14.79 15.05 1.54
N LEU A 334 13.85 15.01 0.60
CA LEU A 334 12.54 15.63 0.75
C LEU A 334 11.47 14.56 0.97
N VAL A 335 10.51 14.81 1.85
CA VAL A 335 9.50 13.83 2.25
C VAL A 335 8.11 14.21 1.73
N VAL A 336 7.48 13.29 1.00
CA VAL A 336 6.09 13.41 0.54
C VAL A 336 5.26 12.28 1.14
N THR A 337 4.20 12.63 1.86
CA THR A 337 3.29 11.64 2.46
C THR A 337 1.89 11.78 1.89
N VAL A 338 1.15 10.68 1.76
CA VAL A 338 -0.29 10.68 1.50
C VAL A 338 -1.06 10.28 2.76
N LEU A 339 -2.13 11.00 3.08
CA LEU A 339 -3.08 10.72 4.16
C LEU A 339 -4.50 10.68 3.60
N GLY A 340 -5.40 9.96 4.27
CA GLY A 340 -6.81 9.90 3.88
C GLY A 340 -7.50 8.62 4.35
N VAL A 341 -8.82 8.61 4.25
CA VAL A 341 -9.66 7.46 4.66
C VAL A 341 -9.24 6.20 3.89
N GLN A 342 -9.54 5.04 4.48
CA GLN A 342 -9.30 3.75 3.87
C GLN A 342 -9.97 3.62 2.50
N SER A 343 -9.31 2.90 1.57
CA SER A 343 -9.86 2.61 0.24
C SER A 343 -10.15 3.82 -0.66
N THR A 344 -9.55 4.98 -0.38
CA THR A 344 -9.70 6.21 -1.19
C THR A 344 -8.73 6.32 -2.38
N GLY A 345 -7.89 5.30 -2.61
CA GLY A 345 -6.94 5.29 -3.73
C GLY A 345 -5.57 5.92 -3.46
N LYS A 346 -5.17 6.10 -2.19
CA LYS A 346 -3.88 6.68 -1.77
C LYS A 346 -2.66 6.04 -2.45
N SER A 347 -2.45 4.75 -2.24
CA SER A 347 -1.33 4.00 -2.81
C SER A 347 -1.38 3.99 -4.33
N THR A 348 -2.58 3.97 -4.93
CA THR A 348 -2.78 4.09 -6.38
C THR A 348 -2.36 5.44 -6.93
N LEU A 349 -2.69 6.52 -6.22
CA LEU A 349 -2.28 7.89 -6.55
C LEU A 349 -0.75 8.00 -6.53
N LEU A 350 -0.10 7.52 -5.47
CA LEU A 350 1.35 7.53 -5.35
C LEU A 350 2.03 6.68 -6.44
N ASN A 351 1.54 5.46 -6.66
CA ASN A 351 2.07 4.56 -7.69
C ASN A 351 1.98 5.21 -9.09
N THR A 352 0.86 5.87 -9.41
CA THR A 352 0.68 6.56 -10.69
C THR A 352 1.59 7.79 -10.80
N MET A 353 1.68 8.58 -9.72
CA MET A 353 2.42 9.83 -9.71
C MET A 353 3.93 9.61 -9.79
N PHE A 354 4.46 8.67 -9.01
CA PHE A 354 5.91 8.47 -8.87
C PHE A 354 6.44 7.20 -9.55
N GLY A 355 5.58 6.35 -10.12
CA GLY A 355 6.00 5.08 -10.71
C GLY A 355 6.43 4.04 -9.66
N VAL A 356 6.01 4.24 -8.41
CA VAL A 356 6.33 3.37 -7.27
C VAL A 356 5.35 2.19 -7.17
N GLN A 357 5.63 1.25 -6.27
CA GLN A 357 4.90 -0.02 -6.17
C GLN A 357 4.49 -0.36 -4.74
N PHE A 358 3.78 0.58 -4.10
CA PHE A 358 3.04 0.29 -2.88
C PHE A 358 1.93 -0.74 -3.14
N ALA A 359 1.56 -1.49 -2.11
CA ALA A 359 0.52 -2.50 -2.21
C ALA A 359 -0.86 -1.84 -2.41
N VAL A 360 -1.60 -2.27 -3.44
CA VAL A 360 -2.93 -1.71 -3.81
C VAL A 360 -4.06 -2.74 -3.73
N SER A 361 -3.83 -3.90 -3.09
CA SER A 361 -4.78 -5.00 -3.16
C SER A 361 -6.10 -4.66 -2.45
N SER A 362 -7.24 -4.96 -3.09
CA SER A 362 -8.59 -4.70 -2.59
C SER A 362 -9.01 -5.62 -1.44
N GLY A 363 -8.09 -5.90 -0.50
CA GLY A 363 -8.21 -6.95 0.49
C GLY A 363 -7.22 -6.97 1.63
N ARG A 364 -6.08 -6.34 1.41
CA ARG A 364 -5.13 -5.98 2.45
C ARG A 364 -5.06 -4.48 2.34
N CYS A 365 -5.86 -3.77 3.14
CA CYS A 365 -5.61 -2.35 3.27
C CYS A 365 -4.22 -2.19 3.88
N THR A 366 -3.45 -1.21 3.41
CA THR A 366 -2.20 -0.83 4.06
C THR A 366 -2.49 -0.66 5.55
N ARG A 367 -1.73 -1.35 6.41
CA ARG A 367 -1.79 -1.22 7.87
C ARG A 367 -0.47 -0.62 8.32
N GLY A 368 -0.50 0.45 9.10
CA GLY A 368 0.68 1.23 9.45
C GLY A 368 1.11 2.19 8.34
N ALA A 369 2.42 2.47 8.24
CA ALA A 369 2.96 3.40 7.25
C ALA A 369 4.23 2.82 6.62
N PHE A 370 4.39 3.00 5.31
CA PHE A 370 5.50 2.45 4.53
C PHE A 370 6.26 3.58 3.86
N MET A 371 7.59 3.55 3.97
CA MET A 371 8.48 4.51 3.33
C MET A 371 9.19 3.87 2.13
N LEU A 372 9.38 4.63 1.06
CA LEU A 372 10.10 4.24 -0.14
C LEU A 372 10.97 5.39 -0.62
N LEU A 373 12.24 5.12 -0.89
CA LEU A 373 13.19 6.13 -1.31
C LEU A 373 13.33 6.16 -2.84
N ILE A 374 13.26 7.36 -3.42
CA ILE A 374 13.46 7.61 -4.85
C ILE A 374 14.73 8.44 -5.01
N LYS A 375 15.70 7.91 -5.74
CA LYS A 375 16.90 8.66 -6.14
C LYS A 375 16.58 9.64 -7.26
N ILE A 376 16.96 10.90 -7.08
CA ILE A 376 16.73 11.96 -8.07
C ILE A 376 17.87 11.98 -9.08
N ASN A 377 17.51 12.04 -10.37
CA ASN A 377 18.49 12.15 -11.46
C ASN A 377 19.13 13.55 -11.47
N GLU A 378 20.33 13.66 -12.04
CA GLU A 378 21.13 14.91 -12.01
C GLU A 378 20.40 16.12 -12.63
N ASP A 379 19.53 15.89 -13.61
CA ASP A 379 18.72 16.95 -14.23
C ASP A 379 17.69 17.52 -13.26
N MET A 380 16.99 16.67 -12.51
CA MET A 380 15.98 17.10 -11.54
C MET A 380 16.60 17.62 -10.24
N LYS A 381 17.84 17.24 -9.91
CA LYS A 381 18.54 17.82 -8.74
C LYS A 381 18.67 19.33 -8.84
N LYS A 382 18.86 19.88 -10.05
CA LYS A 382 18.93 21.33 -10.28
C LYS A 382 17.61 22.04 -10.00
N VAL A 383 16.49 21.34 -10.16
CA VAL A 383 15.13 21.87 -9.96
C VAL A 383 14.72 21.76 -8.49
N LEU A 384 15.01 20.61 -7.87
CA LEU A 384 14.54 20.27 -6.52
C LEU A 384 15.53 20.63 -5.40
N ASN A 385 16.81 20.82 -5.73
CA ASN A 385 17.89 20.99 -4.75
C ASN A 385 17.91 19.87 -3.69
N CYS A 386 17.53 18.65 -4.08
CA CYS A 386 17.56 17.45 -3.25
C CYS A 386 18.16 16.27 -4.01
N ASP A 387 18.68 15.29 -3.26
CA ASP A 387 19.27 14.07 -3.80
C ASP A 387 18.25 12.92 -3.85
N PHE A 388 17.31 12.92 -2.93
CA PHE A 388 16.29 11.88 -2.80
C PHE A 388 14.92 12.46 -2.46
N ILE A 389 13.87 11.73 -2.83
CA ILE A 389 12.52 11.92 -2.31
C ILE A 389 12.13 10.65 -1.55
N LEU A 390 11.73 10.80 -0.29
CA LEU A 390 11.12 9.74 0.50
C LEU A 390 9.59 9.85 0.37
N ILE A 391 8.96 8.82 -0.18
CA ILE A 391 7.51 8.71 -0.26
C ILE A 391 7.00 7.88 0.91
N ILE A 392 6.03 8.39 1.65
CA ILE A 392 5.36 7.66 2.73
C ILE A 392 3.90 7.38 2.34
N ASP A 393 3.57 6.10 2.20
CA ASP A 393 2.19 5.62 2.05
C ASP A 393 1.65 5.19 3.41
N THR A 394 0.49 5.70 3.79
CA THR A 394 -0.12 5.41 5.09
C THR A 394 -1.33 4.49 4.97
N GLU A 395 -1.67 3.85 6.07
CA GLU A 395 -2.96 3.20 6.23
C GLU A 395 -4.13 4.16 6.09
N GLY A 396 -5.31 3.56 5.93
CA GLY A 396 -6.57 4.28 5.93
C GLY A 396 -6.95 4.76 7.32
N LEU A 397 -7.15 6.07 7.46
CA LEU A 397 -7.83 6.61 8.63
C LEU A 397 -9.26 6.07 8.72
N LYS A 398 -9.79 5.97 9.94
CA LYS A 398 -11.14 5.49 10.25
C LYS A 398 -11.46 4.12 9.66
N SER A 399 -10.50 3.20 9.72
CA SER A 399 -10.76 1.85 9.23
C SER A 399 -11.87 1.17 10.04
N PRO A 400 -12.90 0.57 9.41
CA PRO A 400 -13.98 -0.11 10.12
C PRO A 400 -13.49 -1.23 11.05
N GLU A 401 -12.33 -1.82 10.71
CA GLU A 401 -11.65 -2.84 11.51
C GLU A 401 -11.11 -2.26 12.82
N LEU A 402 -10.54 -1.04 12.79
CA LEU A 402 -10.04 -0.36 14.00
C LEU A 402 -11.13 0.43 14.73
N ALA A 403 -12.18 0.89 14.04
CA ALA A 403 -13.25 1.71 14.61
C ALA A 403 -13.96 1.06 15.82
N GLN A 404 -13.85 -0.27 15.96
CA GLN A 404 -14.43 -1.04 17.07
C GLN A 404 -13.51 -1.11 18.31
N LEU A 405 -12.25 -0.66 18.20
CA LEU A 405 -11.33 -0.55 19.33
C LEU A 405 -11.58 0.77 20.08
N TYR A 406 -11.51 0.72 21.41
CA TYR A 406 -11.81 1.85 22.31
C TYR A 406 -10.96 3.12 22.04
N ASN A 407 -9.83 3.00 21.30
CA ASN A 407 -8.85 4.07 21.06
C ASN A 407 -8.60 4.35 19.56
N SER A 408 -9.52 3.98 18.66
CA SER A 408 -9.33 4.13 17.20
C SER A 408 -9.01 5.56 16.74
N TYR A 409 -9.69 6.54 17.33
CA TYR A 409 -9.43 7.96 17.06
C TYR A 409 -8.06 8.44 17.56
N GLU A 410 -7.54 7.86 18.65
CA GLU A 410 -6.20 8.20 19.14
C GLU A 410 -5.14 7.72 18.17
N HIS A 411 -5.28 6.48 17.70
CA HIS A 411 -4.38 5.88 16.71
C HIS A 411 -4.31 6.70 15.41
N ASP A 412 -5.47 7.08 14.87
CA ASP A 412 -5.54 7.93 13.66
C ASP A 412 -4.85 9.30 13.88
N ASN A 413 -5.05 9.91 15.06
CA ASN A 413 -4.41 11.18 15.41
C ASN A 413 -2.90 11.05 15.61
N GLU A 414 -2.44 9.96 16.25
CA GLU A 414 -1.02 9.65 16.45
C GLU A 414 -0.33 9.46 15.10
N LEU A 415 -0.90 8.63 14.21
CA LEU A 415 -0.39 8.40 12.86
C LEU A 415 -0.32 9.71 12.07
N ALA A 416 -1.41 10.47 12.01
CA ALA A 416 -1.46 11.72 11.26
C ALA A 416 -0.43 12.73 11.79
N THR A 417 -0.32 12.88 13.12
CA THR A 417 0.67 13.77 13.75
C THR A 417 2.09 13.36 13.37
N LEU A 418 2.41 12.07 13.42
CA LEU A 418 3.73 11.55 13.06
C LEU A 418 4.04 11.85 11.59
N VAL A 419 3.21 11.39 10.66
CA VAL A 419 3.56 11.46 9.24
C VAL A 419 3.55 12.89 8.71
N ILE A 420 2.66 13.75 9.20
CA ILE A 420 2.68 15.18 8.89
C ILE A 420 3.96 15.82 9.44
N GLY A 421 4.40 15.42 10.63
CA GLY A 421 5.63 15.95 11.23
C GLY A 421 6.91 15.51 10.53
N LEU A 422 6.89 14.39 9.82
CA LEU A 422 7.99 13.92 8.98
C LEU A 422 8.00 14.54 7.58
N SER A 423 6.88 15.13 7.13
CA SER A 423 6.67 15.53 5.73
C SER A 423 7.11 16.96 5.43
N ASP A 424 7.67 17.17 4.24
CA ASP A 424 7.80 18.50 3.63
C ASP A 424 6.51 18.87 2.88
N VAL A 425 5.86 17.89 2.23
CA VAL A 425 4.54 18.04 1.59
C VAL A 425 3.64 16.87 1.95
N THR A 426 2.44 17.17 2.43
CA THR A 426 1.39 16.16 2.72
C THR A 426 0.27 16.22 1.68
N ILE A 427 -0.12 15.08 1.13
CA ILE A 427 -1.28 14.95 0.23
C ILE A 427 -2.45 14.43 1.07
N VAL A 428 -3.49 15.22 1.25
CA VAL A 428 -4.72 14.79 1.93
C VAL A 428 -5.73 14.34 0.89
N ASN A 429 -5.85 13.02 0.75
CA ASN A 429 -6.69 12.34 -0.23
C ASN A 429 -8.11 12.14 0.33
N ILE A 430 -9.09 12.78 -0.30
CA ILE A 430 -10.50 12.80 0.07
C ILE A 430 -11.29 12.12 -1.04
N ALA A 431 -12.08 11.08 -0.71
CA ALA A 431 -12.92 10.42 -1.70
C ALA A 431 -14.32 11.04 -1.75
N MET A 432 -14.75 11.44 -2.96
CA MET A 432 -16.13 11.84 -3.28
C MET A 432 -16.71 12.96 -2.40
N GLU A 433 -17.88 13.47 -2.74
CA GLU A 433 -18.56 14.59 -2.04
C GLU A 433 -19.21 14.15 -0.71
N ASN A 434 -18.56 13.30 0.08
CA ASN A 434 -19.07 12.96 1.41
C ASN A 434 -18.61 14.03 2.43
N SER A 435 -19.49 14.99 2.70
CA SER A 435 -19.22 16.08 3.64
C SER A 435 -18.85 15.61 5.05
N THR A 436 -19.30 14.42 5.46
CA THR A 436 -19.02 13.89 6.80
C THR A 436 -17.60 13.35 6.90
N GLU A 437 -17.17 12.52 5.92
CA GLU A 437 -15.80 12.00 5.85
C GLU A 437 -14.78 13.13 5.71
N MET A 438 -15.11 14.14 4.92
CA MET A 438 -14.30 15.34 4.78
C MET A 438 -14.10 16.02 6.14
N LYS A 439 -15.18 16.33 6.88
CA LYS A 439 -15.06 16.99 8.19
C LYS A 439 -14.20 16.19 9.17
N ASP A 440 -14.39 14.89 9.16
CA ASP A 440 -13.70 13.95 10.02
C ASP A 440 -12.19 13.87 9.78
N ILE A 441 -11.76 13.73 8.52
CA ILE A 441 -10.33 13.73 8.16
C ILE A 441 -9.73 15.11 8.47
N LEU A 442 -10.44 16.17 8.10
CA LEU A 442 -9.94 17.53 8.27
C LEU A 442 -9.71 17.86 9.75
N GLN A 443 -10.56 17.37 10.66
CA GLN A 443 -10.35 17.55 12.09
C GLN A 443 -9.03 16.91 12.55
N ILE A 444 -8.77 15.65 12.16
CA ILE A 444 -7.51 14.95 12.49
C ILE A 444 -6.30 15.70 11.94
N VAL A 445 -6.38 16.13 10.68
CA VAL A 445 -5.29 16.83 9.98
C VAL A 445 -5.03 18.22 10.60
N VAL A 446 -6.08 18.97 10.97
CA VAL A 446 -5.96 20.29 11.62
C VAL A 446 -5.29 20.16 12.99
N HIS A 447 -5.65 19.15 13.79
CA HIS A 447 -4.97 18.87 15.06
C HIS A 447 -3.48 18.58 14.85
N ALA A 448 -3.13 17.76 13.86
CA ALA A 448 -1.74 17.50 13.53
C ALA A 448 -0.99 18.78 13.13
N PHE A 449 -1.59 19.66 12.32
CA PHE A 449 -0.98 20.94 11.92
C PHE A 449 -0.79 21.91 13.08
N LEU A 450 -1.77 22.02 13.98
CA LEU A 450 -1.64 22.83 15.20
C LEU A 450 -0.42 22.39 16.01
N ARG A 451 -0.28 21.08 16.25
CA ARG A 451 0.88 20.51 16.96
C ARG A 451 2.19 20.74 16.22
N MET A 452 2.19 20.68 14.88
CA MET A 452 3.38 20.99 14.08
C MET A 452 3.83 22.45 14.22
N LYS A 453 2.88 23.38 14.31
CA LYS A 453 3.20 24.78 14.55
C LYS A 453 3.88 24.98 15.91
N GLU A 454 3.50 24.24 16.94
CA GLU A 454 4.14 24.33 18.26
C GLU A 454 5.61 23.92 18.26
N VAL A 455 5.96 22.95 17.42
CA VAL A 455 7.36 22.54 17.22
C VAL A 455 8.08 23.40 16.16
N GLY A 456 7.49 24.53 15.78
CA GLY A 456 8.08 25.51 14.85
C GLY A 456 8.08 25.08 13.38
N LYS A 457 7.30 24.06 13.02
CA LYS A 457 7.14 23.62 11.63
C LYS A 457 5.86 24.21 11.04
N LYS A 458 5.95 24.70 9.80
CA LYS A 458 4.77 25.09 9.02
C LYS A 458 4.58 24.08 7.89
N PRO A 459 3.69 23.08 8.06
CA PRO A 459 3.49 22.03 7.06
C PRO A 459 2.88 22.60 5.78
N ARG A 460 3.24 22.00 4.64
CA ARG A 460 2.59 22.24 3.34
C ARG A 460 1.72 21.04 3.00
N CYS A 461 0.56 21.29 2.43
CA CYS A 461 -0.41 20.27 2.14
C CYS A 461 -1.22 20.60 0.88
N VAL A 462 -1.61 19.55 0.18
CA VAL A 462 -2.47 19.59 -1.00
C VAL A 462 -3.66 18.67 -0.76
N PHE A 463 -4.87 19.20 -0.92
CA PHE A 463 -6.11 18.43 -0.87
C PHE A 463 -6.40 17.85 -2.25
N VAL A 464 -6.60 16.53 -2.30
CA VAL A 464 -6.89 15.79 -3.53
C VAL A 464 -8.26 15.15 -3.40
N HIS A 465 -9.20 15.61 -4.21
CA HIS A 465 -10.56 15.10 -4.29
C HIS A 465 -10.64 14.04 -5.39
N GLN A 466 -10.85 12.78 -5.02
CA GLN A 466 -10.90 11.64 -5.94
C GLN A 466 -12.30 11.39 -6.48
N ASN A 467 -12.37 10.83 -7.70
CA ASN A 467 -13.60 10.43 -8.39
C ASN A 467 -14.56 11.60 -8.69
N VAL A 468 -14.01 12.76 -9.04
CA VAL A 468 -14.78 13.96 -9.40
C VAL A 468 -15.15 13.88 -10.88
N SER A 469 -16.40 14.16 -11.25
CA SER A 469 -16.80 14.11 -12.66
C SER A 469 -16.21 15.28 -13.46
N ASP A 470 -15.69 15.02 -14.66
CA ASP A 470 -15.02 16.01 -15.53
C ASP A 470 -15.86 17.26 -15.80
N VAL A 471 -17.18 17.09 -15.92
CA VAL A 471 -18.14 18.20 -16.14
C VAL A 471 -18.19 19.15 -14.94
N SER A 472 -17.97 18.64 -13.73
CA SER A 472 -18.07 19.41 -12.49
C SER A 472 -16.75 20.06 -12.04
N ALA A 473 -15.60 19.58 -12.53
CA ALA A 473 -14.29 20.07 -12.13
C ALA A 473 -14.04 21.54 -12.55
N HIS A 474 -14.59 21.97 -13.69
CA HIS A 474 -14.39 23.32 -14.22
C HIS A 474 -15.41 24.35 -13.70
N GLU A 475 -16.64 23.94 -13.38
CA GLU A 475 -17.72 24.81 -12.90
C GLU A 475 -17.77 24.98 -11.37
N LYS A 476 -17.19 24.06 -10.58
CA LYS A 476 -17.24 24.07 -9.09
C LYS A 476 -16.18 24.95 -8.39
N ASN A 477 -15.36 25.66 -9.14
CA ASN A 477 -13.99 25.98 -8.68
C ASN A 477 -13.81 27.24 -7.79
N SER A 478 -14.85 27.95 -7.37
CA SER A 478 -14.67 29.10 -6.44
C SER A 478 -15.52 29.00 -5.19
N ARG A 479 -16.80 28.65 -5.34
CA ARG A 479 -17.73 28.49 -4.21
C ARG A 479 -17.33 27.34 -3.30
N ASP A 480 -16.96 26.19 -3.86
CA ASP A 480 -16.59 25.01 -3.07
C ASP A 480 -15.24 25.20 -2.38
N ARG A 481 -14.29 25.90 -3.03
CA ARG A 481 -13.00 26.28 -2.42
C ARG A 481 -13.20 27.22 -1.23
N LYS A 482 -14.10 28.20 -1.36
CA LYS A 482 -14.44 29.12 -0.28
C LYS A 482 -15.12 28.41 0.88
N LEU A 483 -16.08 27.52 0.58
CA LEU A 483 -16.75 26.70 1.58
C LEU A 483 -15.78 25.80 2.33
N LEU A 484 -14.84 25.16 1.62
CA LEU A 484 -13.81 24.32 2.24
C LEU A 484 -12.91 25.15 3.16
N LEU A 485 -12.47 26.35 2.73
CA LEU A 485 -11.68 27.24 3.58
C LEU A 485 -12.45 27.69 4.83
N GLU A 486 -13.74 28.01 4.70
CA GLU A 486 -14.60 28.35 5.84
C GLU A 486 -14.68 27.17 6.83
N GLN A 487 -14.90 25.94 6.34
CA GLN A 487 -14.90 24.74 7.18
C GLN A 487 -13.55 24.49 7.86
N LEU A 488 -12.43 24.68 7.14
CA LEU A 488 -11.09 24.56 7.71
C LEU A 488 -10.85 25.60 8.82
N ASN A 489 -11.33 26.84 8.64
CA ASN A 489 -11.24 27.88 9.66
C ASN A 489 -12.06 27.53 10.92
N GLU A 490 -13.29 27.05 10.74
CA GLU A 490 -14.14 26.59 11.85
C GLU A 490 -13.49 25.46 12.65
N MET A 491 -12.95 24.45 11.95
CA MET A 491 -12.25 23.34 12.58
C MET A 491 -10.96 23.79 13.28
N THR A 492 -10.23 24.73 12.68
CA THR A 492 -9.02 25.29 13.30
C THR A 492 -9.36 25.98 14.61
N GLN A 493 -10.43 26.77 14.65
CA GLN A 493 -10.88 27.42 15.89
C GLN A 493 -11.33 26.40 16.94
N ALA A 494 -12.05 25.35 16.54
CA ALA A 494 -12.49 24.30 17.45
C ALA A 494 -11.29 23.54 18.05
N ALA A 495 -10.36 23.10 17.20
CA ALA A 495 -9.16 22.40 17.62
C ALA A 495 -8.24 23.28 18.49
N ALA A 496 -8.08 24.56 18.13
CA ALA A 496 -7.37 25.56 18.90
C ALA A 496 -7.95 25.74 20.31
N ARG A 497 -9.27 25.79 20.47
CA ARG A 497 -9.92 25.84 21.79
C ARG A 497 -9.65 24.58 22.61
N MET A 498 -9.73 23.40 21.98
CA MET A 498 -9.45 22.12 22.66
C MET A 498 -8.01 22.03 23.16
N GLU A 499 -7.05 22.55 22.39
CA GLU A 499 -5.63 22.55 22.74
C GLU A 499 -5.18 23.79 23.55
N LYS A 500 -6.11 24.69 23.91
CA LYS A 500 -5.86 25.96 24.63
C LYS A 500 -4.92 26.93 23.88
N LYS A 501 -5.14 27.08 22.57
CA LYS A 501 -4.34 27.86 21.60
C LYS A 501 -5.20 28.82 20.76
N GLU A 502 -6.07 29.57 21.43
CA GLU A 502 -7.08 30.43 20.81
C GLU A 502 -6.53 31.57 19.94
N GLU A 503 -5.21 31.79 19.95
CA GLU A 503 -4.53 32.68 19.02
C GLU A 503 -4.64 32.24 17.55
N ASN A 504 -4.90 30.95 17.28
CA ASN A 504 -5.10 30.41 15.93
C ASN A 504 -6.57 30.53 15.52
N LYS A 505 -6.87 31.48 14.62
CA LYS A 505 -8.25 31.80 14.21
C LYS A 505 -8.57 31.37 12.78
N SER A 506 -7.55 31.17 11.96
CA SER A 506 -7.65 30.77 10.56
C SER A 506 -6.74 29.58 10.25
N PHE A 507 -7.12 28.78 9.25
CA PHE A 507 -6.31 27.65 8.79
C PHE A 507 -4.94 28.10 8.25
N THR A 508 -4.86 29.30 7.69
CA THR A 508 -3.60 29.91 7.23
C THR A 508 -2.65 30.29 8.38
N ASP A 509 -3.15 30.37 9.62
CA ASP A 509 -2.31 30.58 10.80
C ASP A 509 -1.49 29.34 11.12
N VAL A 510 -2.00 28.14 10.81
CA VAL A 510 -1.38 26.84 11.12
C VAL A 510 -0.62 26.24 9.95
N MET A 511 -0.96 26.63 8.72
CA MET A 511 -0.47 25.98 7.51
C MET A 511 -0.25 26.99 6.36
N GLU A 512 0.71 26.72 5.47
CA GLU A 512 0.87 27.49 4.23
C GLU A 512 -0.11 26.96 3.18
N TYR A 513 -1.29 27.59 3.08
CA TYR A 513 -2.37 27.16 2.21
C TYR A 513 -2.85 28.27 1.28
N SER A 514 -3.06 27.92 0.01
CA SER A 514 -3.72 28.76 -0.99
C SER A 514 -4.95 28.01 -1.52
N PRO A 515 -6.16 28.58 -1.44
CA PRO A 515 -7.35 27.95 -2.01
C PRO A 515 -7.19 27.64 -3.51
N ASP A 516 -6.46 28.48 -4.24
CA ASP A 516 -6.34 28.37 -5.70
C ASP A 516 -5.41 27.25 -6.17
N THR A 517 -4.38 26.94 -5.38
CA THR A 517 -3.38 25.93 -5.74
C THR A 517 -3.41 24.70 -4.82
N GLY A 518 -4.08 24.79 -3.69
CA GLY A 518 -4.12 23.76 -2.66
C GLY A 518 -5.19 22.68 -2.87
N ASN A 519 -6.08 22.81 -3.86
CA ASN A 519 -7.17 21.86 -4.13
C ASN A 519 -7.07 21.29 -5.54
N TRP A 520 -7.08 19.97 -5.64
CA TRP A 520 -6.98 19.23 -6.89
C TRP A 520 -8.12 18.24 -7.01
N TYR A 521 -8.81 18.27 -8.15
CA TYR A 521 -9.94 17.39 -8.42
C TYR A 521 -9.51 16.37 -9.48
N ILE A 522 -9.43 15.11 -9.07
CA ILE A 522 -8.95 14.01 -9.91
C ILE A 522 -10.17 13.17 -10.33
N PRO A 523 -10.32 12.88 -11.64
CA PRO A 523 -11.42 12.05 -12.12
C PRO A 523 -11.28 10.59 -11.68
N GLY A 524 -12.28 9.77 -12.00
CA GLY A 524 -12.20 8.34 -11.67
C GLY A 524 -11.08 7.63 -12.42
N LEU A 525 -10.38 6.70 -11.75
CA LEU A 525 -9.31 5.89 -12.37
C LEU A 525 -9.80 5.10 -13.58
N TRP A 526 -11.03 4.58 -13.52
CA TRP A 526 -11.60 3.73 -14.55
C TRP A 526 -12.63 4.49 -15.38
N ASN A 527 -12.52 4.40 -16.70
CA ASN A 527 -13.57 4.88 -17.59
C ASN A 527 -14.64 3.79 -17.79
N GLY A 528 -15.49 3.61 -16.77
CA GLY A 528 -16.53 2.57 -16.72
C GLY A 528 -16.34 1.59 -15.56
N ASN A 529 -16.97 0.41 -15.66
CA ASN A 529 -16.94 -0.62 -14.60
C ASN A 529 -15.84 -1.66 -14.84
N PRO A 530 -14.88 -1.83 -13.89
CA PRO A 530 -13.91 -2.93 -13.91
C PRO A 530 -14.60 -4.31 -13.99
N PRO A 531 -13.94 -5.37 -14.51
CA PRO A 531 -12.51 -5.45 -14.82
C PRO A 531 -12.13 -5.04 -16.25
N MET A 532 -13.09 -4.78 -17.14
CA MET A 532 -12.83 -4.47 -18.56
C MET A 532 -12.75 -2.96 -18.85
N ALA A 533 -13.00 -2.11 -17.85
CA ALA A 533 -12.89 -0.66 -18.03
C ALA A 533 -11.43 -0.26 -18.29
N PRO A 534 -11.16 0.57 -19.32
CA PRO A 534 -9.83 1.13 -19.52
C PRO A 534 -9.52 2.16 -18.42
N VAL A 535 -8.23 2.39 -18.19
CA VAL A 535 -7.77 3.50 -17.34
C VAL A 535 -8.17 4.83 -17.99
N SER A 536 -8.67 5.76 -17.19
CA SER A 536 -9.04 7.10 -17.62
C SER A 536 -7.80 7.91 -18.03
N VAL A 537 -7.84 8.46 -19.25
CA VAL A 537 -6.80 9.40 -19.72
C VAL A 537 -6.81 10.66 -18.85
N GLY A 538 -7.99 11.19 -18.53
CA GLY A 538 -8.14 12.35 -17.65
C GLY A 538 -7.56 12.12 -16.24
N TYR A 539 -7.62 10.88 -15.72
CA TYR A 539 -6.95 10.55 -14.46
C TYR A 539 -5.43 10.71 -14.57
N SER A 540 -4.86 10.15 -15.63
CA SER A 540 -3.41 10.17 -15.86
C SER A 540 -2.89 11.61 -16.07
N GLU A 541 -3.62 12.41 -16.85
CA GLU A 541 -3.32 13.83 -17.07
C GLU A 541 -3.41 14.65 -15.78
N ALA A 542 -4.50 14.50 -15.02
CA ALA A 542 -4.68 15.22 -13.74
C ALA A 542 -3.61 14.85 -12.71
N VAL A 543 -3.25 13.57 -12.59
CA VAL A 543 -2.17 13.11 -11.70
C VAL A 543 -0.81 13.65 -12.15
N TYR A 544 -0.57 13.74 -13.45
CA TYR A 544 0.66 14.32 -13.99
C TYR A 544 0.78 15.82 -13.70
N GLU A 545 -0.29 16.59 -13.83
CA GLU A 545 -0.30 18.01 -13.45
C GLU A 545 -0.12 18.20 -11.94
N LEU A 546 -0.78 17.36 -11.12
CA LEU A 546 -0.56 17.35 -9.67
C LEU A 546 0.91 17.04 -9.32
N LYS A 547 1.54 16.09 -10.02
CA LYS A 547 2.97 15.77 -9.84
C LYS A 547 3.84 17.00 -10.08
N LYS A 548 3.62 17.73 -11.19
CA LYS A 548 4.36 18.95 -11.50
C LYS A 548 4.20 20.00 -10.41
N HIS A 549 2.98 20.14 -9.89
CA HIS A 549 2.70 21.06 -8.80
C HIS A 549 3.45 20.68 -7.51
N ILE A 550 3.41 19.41 -7.11
CA ILE A 550 4.15 18.91 -5.94
C ILE A 550 5.65 19.13 -6.11
N ILE A 551 6.22 18.81 -7.29
CA ILE A 551 7.63 19.08 -7.60
C ILE A 551 7.97 20.57 -7.45
N LYS A 552 7.09 21.46 -7.89
CA LYS A 552 7.27 22.91 -7.72
C LYS A 552 7.21 23.34 -6.24
N LEU A 553 6.29 22.77 -5.45
CA LEU A 553 6.21 23.03 -4.01
C LEU A 553 7.47 22.59 -3.28
N LEU A 554 8.03 21.45 -3.69
CA LEU A 554 9.27 20.89 -3.17
C LEU A 554 10.50 21.74 -3.57
N GLY A 555 10.58 22.19 -4.82
CA GLY A 555 11.70 23.03 -5.30
C GLY A 555 11.76 24.43 -4.66
N ASN A 556 10.61 24.97 -4.25
CA ASN A 556 10.51 26.23 -3.50
C ASN A 556 10.81 26.06 -1.99
N TYR A 557 11.30 24.89 -1.57
CA TYR A 557 11.66 24.64 -0.18
C TYR A 557 13.12 25.05 0.05
N GLU A 558 13.34 26.18 0.73
CA GLU A 558 14.63 26.40 1.38
C GLU A 558 14.70 25.40 2.54
N CYS A 559 15.55 24.37 2.38
CA CYS A 559 15.73 23.32 3.37
C CYS A 559 15.95 23.93 4.76
N SER A 560 14.89 23.94 5.59
CA SER A 560 15.01 24.39 6.96
C SER A 560 16.00 23.44 7.64
N LYS A 561 17.05 23.99 8.27
CA LYS A 561 18.15 23.22 8.88
C LYS A 561 17.72 22.21 9.96
N ASN A 562 16.41 22.13 10.26
CA ASN A 562 15.84 21.31 11.33
C ASN A 562 15.28 19.96 10.85
N THR A 563 15.06 19.73 9.55
CA THR A 563 14.56 18.43 9.07
C THR A 563 15.65 17.35 9.09
N SER A 564 16.92 17.74 8.99
CA SER A 564 18.09 16.85 9.04
C SER A 564 18.39 16.26 10.43
N GLN A 565 17.59 16.55 11.45
CA GLN A 565 17.75 16.02 12.81
C GLN A 565 16.68 15.01 13.23
N ILE A 566 15.70 14.71 12.36
CA ILE A 566 14.55 13.85 12.70
C ILE A 566 14.57 12.50 11.95
N ILE A 567 15.49 12.32 11.00
CA ILE A 567 15.70 11.04 10.30
C ILE A 567 17.03 10.43 10.73
#